data_AF-A0A815VRU8-F1
#
_entry.id   AF-A0A815VRU8-F1
#
_cell.length_a   1.000
_cell.length_b   1.000
_cell.length_c   1.000
_cell.angle_alpha   90.00
_cell.angle_beta   90.00
_cell.angle_gamma   90.00
#
_symmetry.space_group_name_H-M   'P 1'
#
loop_
_entity.id
_entity.type
_entity.pdbx_description
1 polymer ?
#
loop_
_entity_poly.entity_id
_entity_poly.type
_entity_poly.pdbx_seq_one_letter_code
_entity_poly.pdbx_strand_id
1 'polypeptide(L)'
;MPDTSLSKTTLPENYQHKHLIHLHVTMNTCNKLDDLYPLLSHLPCLRYLYIACDSLTLYDFEKLALELSTRVPWLQRFSCSFKQTYIKDIKQLHRMNPLFRHMRCKKVEWSGGWHYYCVTTENI
;
A
#
# COMPACT_ATOMS: atom_id res chain seq x y z
N MET A 1 -22.52 21.42 -22.63
CA MET A 1 -21.92 20.07 -22.47
C MET A 1 -21.15 20.09 -21.16
N PRO A 2 -21.41 19.17 -20.23
CA PRO A 2 -21.23 19.40 -18.80
C PRO A 2 -19.77 19.24 -18.36
N ASP A 3 -19.36 20.20 -17.54
CA ASP A 3 -18.09 20.28 -16.83
C ASP A 3 -18.07 19.21 -15.74
N THR A 4 -17.39 18.09 -15.99
CA THR A 4 -17.33 16.98 -15.04
C THR A 4 -16.10 17.18 -14.16
N SER A 5 -16.21 18.12 -13.23
CA SER A 5 -15.26 18.24 -12.13
C SER A 5 -15.42 17.01 -11.24
N LEU A 6 -14.49 16.06 -11.41
CA LEU A 6 -14.37 14.88 -10.57
C LEU A 6 -14.12 15.37 -9.14
N SER A 7 -15.13 15.27 -8.28
CA SER A 7 -15.07 15.68 -6.89
C SER A 7 -13.94 14.93 -6.19
N LYS A 8 -12.84 15.62 -5.91
CA LYS A 8 -11.90 15.22 -4.86
C LYS A 8 -12.73 14.97 -3.62
N THR A 9 -12.77 13.73 -3.16
CA THR A 9 -13.37 13.37 -1.88
C THR A 9 -12.51 14.01 -0.79
N THR A 10 -12.80 15.27 -0.46
CA THR A 10 -12.13 15.98 0.62
C THR A 10 -12.57 15.31 1.91
N LEU A 11 -11.67 14.52 2.50
CA LEU A 11 -11.85 14.05 3.87
C LEU A 11 -12.12 15.27 4.78
N PRO A 12 -13.07 15.20 5.72
CA PRO A 12 -13.39 16.33 6.56
C PRO A 12 -12.11 16.81 7.27
N GLU A 13 -11.84 18.12 7.26
CA GLU A 13 -10.62 18.75 7.83
C GLU A 13 -10.37 18.42 9.32
N ASN A 14 -11.37 17.82 9.98
CA ASN A 14 -11.34 17.43 11.39
C ASN A 14 -10.93 15.96 11.64
N TYR A 15 -10.62 15.18 10.60
CA TYR A 15 -10.20 13.78 10.74
C TYR A 15 -8.72 13.66 11.13
N GLN A 16 -8.38 14.01 12.37
CA GLN A 16 -7.03 13.79 12.93
C GLN A 16 -7.08 12.65 13.96
N HIS A 17 -6.76 11.44 13.53
CA HIS A 17 -6.53 10.34 14.46
C HIS A 17 -5.13 10.46 15.08
N LYS A 18 -4.98 11.40 16.02
CA LYS A 18 -3.71 11.74 16.70
C LYS A 18 -3.10 10.59 17.52
N HIS A 19 -3.85 9.52 17.75
CA HIS A 19 -3.42 8.39 18.58
C HIS A 19 -3.47 7.05 17.84
N LEU A 20 -3.79 7.03 16.54
CA LEU A 20 -3.84 5.79 15.80
C LEU A 20 -2.42 5.27 15.57
N ILE A 21 -2.11 4.13 16.19
CA ILE A 21 -0.80 3.47 16.10
C ILE A 21 -0.79 2.40 14.99
N HIS A 22 -1.94 1.75 14.75
CA HIS A 22 -2.11 0.67 13.79
C HIS A 22 -3.19 1.02 12.78
N LEU A 23 -2.90 0.88 11.49
CA LEU A 23 -3.88 1.03 10.42
C LEU A 23 -3.87 -0.22 9.53
N HIS A 24 -5.06 -0.79 9.31
CA HIS A 24 -5.28 -1.88 8.37
C HIS A 24 -6.19 -1.36 7.27
N VAL A 25 -5.73 -1.43 6.02
CA VAL A 25 -6.50 -1.04 4.85
C VAL A 25 -6.65 -2.23 3.92
N THR A 26 -7.88 -2.53 3.50
CA THR A 26 -8.18 -3.53 2.48
C THR A 26 -8.91 -2.86 1.32
N MET A 27 -8.38 -3.01 0.12
CA MET A 27 -8.88 -2.39 -1.10
C MET A 27 -9.20 -3.47 -2.13
N ASN A 28 -10.42 -3.44 -2.65
CA ASN A 28 -10.97 -4.52 -3.49
C ASN A 28 -10.89 -4.17 -4.99
N THR A 29 -10.09 -3.16 -5.37
CA THR A 29 -10.02 -2.63 -6.74
C THR A 29 -8.68 -1.92 -6.96
N CYS A 30 -8.05 -2.15 -8.13
CA CYS A 30 -6.79 -1.54 -8.52
C CYS A 30 -6.88 0.00 -8.47
N ASN A 31 -5.78 0.68 -8.15
CA ASN A 31 -5.62 2.15 -8.15
C ASN A 31 -6.25 2.95 -7.00
N LYS A 32 -6.69 2.31 -5.91
CA LYS A 32 -7.17 3.03 -4.71
C LYS A 32 -6.08 3.47 -3.74
N LEU A 33 -4.81 3.13 -3.98
CA LEU A 33 -3.69 3.60 -3.16
C LEU A 33 -3.62 5.13 -3.14
N ASP A 34 -4.05 5.78 -4.22
CA ASP A 34 -4.07 7.24 -4.32
C ASP A 34 -4.99 7.90 -3.27
N ASP A 35 -6.08 7.22 -2.90
CA ASP A 35 -6.99 7.69 -1.85
C ASP A 35 -6.41 7.47 -0.44
N LEU A 36 -5.44 6.56 -0.29
CA LEU A 36 -4.77 6.30 0.98
C LEU A 36 -3.75 7.39 1.33
N TYR A 37 -3.06 7.96 0.35
CA TYR A 37 -1.96 8.88 0.64
C TYR A 37 -2.40 10.14 1.41
N PRO A 38 -3.51 10.82 1.08
CA PRO A 38 -4.01 11.92 1.88
C PRO A 38 -4.29 11.51 3.33
N LEU A 39 -4.84 10.32 3.56
CA LEU A 39 -5.12 9.80 4.92
C LEU A 39 -3.85 9.67 5.75
N LEU A 40 -2.76 9.16 5.17
CA LEU A 40 -1.50 8.94 5.88
C LEU A 40 -0.92 10.24 6.47
N SER A 41 -1.12 11.38 5.80
CA SER A 41 -0.67 12.69 6.29
C SER A 41 -1.36 13.13 7.59
N HIS A 42 -2.53 12.56 7.91
CA HIS A 42 -3.29 12.90 9.12
C HIS A 42 -3.05 11.94 10.29
N LEU A 43 -2.07 11.04 10.17
CA LEU A 43 -1.78 9.98 11.16
C LEU A 43 -0.37 10.13 11.76
N PRO A 44 -0.11 11.19 12.55
CA PRO A 44 1.24 11.54 13.03
C PRO A 44 1.85 10.50 13.97
N CYS A 45 1.05 9.60 14.53
CA CYS A 45 1.52 8.57 15.47
C CYS A 45 1.50 7.16 14.88
N LEU A 46 1.20 7.00 13.59
CA LEU A 46 1.12 5.68 12.95
C LEU A 46 2.47 4.95 12.99
N ARG A 47 2.51 3.75 13.58
CA ARG A 47 3.72 2.91 13.64
C ARG A 47 3.63 1.67 12.78
N TYR A 48 2.42 1.16 12.57
CA TYR A 48 2.16 -0.09 11.86
C TYR A 48 1.11 0.14 10.78
N LEU A 49 1.45 -0.21 9.55
CA LEU A 49 0.55 -0.11 8.41
C LEU A 49 0.46 -1.47 7.71
N TYR A 50 -0.76 -1.96 7.56
CA TYR A 50 -1.06 -3.10 6.72
C TYR A 50 -1.92 -2.67 5.53
N ILE A 51 -1.51 -3.07 4.31
CA ILE A 51 -2.29 -2.85 3.10
C ILE A 51 -2.53 -4.17 2.37
N ALA A 52 -3.79 -4.52 2.19
CA ALA A 52 -4.21 -5.53 1.22
C ALA A 52 -4.85 -4.85 0.01
N CYS A 53 -4.41 -5.21 -1.18
CA CYS A 53 -4.96 -4.68 -2.42
C CYS A 53 -4.93 -5.75 -3.52
N ASP A 54 -5.83 -5.65 -4.47
CA ASP A 54 -5.80 -6.46 -5.68
C ASP A 54 -5.03 -5.71 -6.78
N SER A 55 -4.11 -6.43 -7.42
CA SER A 55 -3.28 -6.07 -8.58
C SER A 55 -2.54 -4.73 -8.47
N LEU A 56 -1.24 -4.81 -8.21
CA LEU A 56 -0.31 -3.68 -8.29
C LEU A 56 0.70 -3.89 -9.40
N THR A 57 1.03 -2.79 -10.08
CA THR A 57 2.14 -2.70 -11.03
C THR A 57 3.41 -2.22 -10.32
N LEU A 58 4.55 -2.30 -11.01
CA LEU A 58 5.82 -1.78 -10.49
C LEU A 58 5.75 -0.28 -10.19
N TYR A 59 5.05 0.49 -11.03
CA TYR A 59 4.84 1.93 -10.84
C TYR A 59 4.12 2.23 -9.51
N ASP A 60 3.14 1.41 -9.14
CA ASP A 60 2.42 1.58 -7.88
C ASP A 60 3.33 1.38 -6.67
N PHE A 61 4.31 0.47 -6.75
CA PHE A 61 5.31 0.29 -5.70
C PHE A 61 6.25 1.48 -5.58
N GLU A 62 6.67 2.07 -6.69
CA GLU A 62 7.52 3.28 -6.68
C GLU A 62 6.78 4.45 -6.03
N LYS A 63 5.52 4.64 -6.40
CA LYS A 63 4.66 5.67 -5.80
C LYS A 63 4.42 5.40 -4.32
N LEU A 64 4.09 4.17 -3.94
CA LEU A 64 3.90 3.78 -2.54
C LEU A 64 5.18 4.00 -1.71
N ALA A 65 6.34 3.63 -2.25
CA ALA A 65 7.63 3.85 -1.59
C ALA A 65 7.89 5.33 -1.30
N LEU A 66 7.60 6.20 -2.27
CA LEU A 66 7.73 7.64 -2.13
C LEU A 66 6.76 8.18 -1.06
N GLU A 67 5.48 7.85 -1.18
CA GLU A 67 4.43 8.38 -0.31
C GLU A 67 4.59 7.93 1.15
N LEU A 68 5.03 6.68 1.39
CA LEU A 68 5.35 6.21 2.74
C LEU A 68 6.53 6.99 3.34
N SER A 69 7.57 7.24 2.55
CA SER A 69 8.75 7.99 3.01
C SER A 69 8.42 9.44 3.30
N THR A 70 7.56 10.06 2.49
CA THR A 70 7.19 11.48 2.63
C THR A 70 6.18 11.71 3.74
N ARG A 71 5.15 10.86 3.85
CA ARG A 71 4.00 11.14 4.74
C ARG A 71 4.09 10.47 6.10
N VAL A 72 4.76 9.32 6.18
CA VAL A 72 4.91 8.54 7.41
C VAL A 72 6.36 8.06 7.59
N PRO A 73 7.36 8.97 7.58
CA PRO A 73 8.78 8.60 7.73
C PRO A 73 9.09 7.90 9.06
N TRP A 74 8.17 7.98 10.02
CA TRP A 74 8.28 7.39 11.35
C TRP A 74 7.62 6.01 11.46
N LEU A 75 7.12 5.45 10.35
CA LEU A 75 6.53 4.12 10.28
C LEU A 75 7.60 3.05 10.58
N GLN A 76 7.29 2.16 11.51
CA GLN A 76 8.23 1.14 11.96
C GLN A 76 8.05 -0.17 11.23
N ARG A 77 6.81 -0.53 10.88
CA ARG A 77 6.51 -1.76 10.16
C ARG A 77 5.48 -1.52 9.07
N PHE A 78 5.74 -2.12 7.92
CA PHE A 78 4.85 -2.18 6.78
C PHE A 78 4.62 -3.63 6.40
N SER A 79 3.36 -4.03 6.38
CA SER A 79 2.93 -5.37 5.99
C SER A 79 1.96 -5.27 4.82
N CYS A 80 2.03 -6.22 3.89
CA CYS A 80 1.14 -6.20 2.74
C CYS A 80 0.64 -7.57 2.30
N SER A 81 -0.47 -7.53 1.55
CA SER A 81 -0.99 -8.65 0.79
C SER A 81 -1.52 -8.15 -0.54
N PHE A 82 -0.69 -8.21 -1.57
CA PHE A 82 -1.04 -7.77 -2.92
C PHE A 82 -1.28 -8.97 -3.82
N LYS A 83 -2.52 -9.13 -4.31
CA LYS A 83 -2.90 -10.24 -5.19
C LYS A 83 -2.67 -9.88 -6.65
N GLN A 84 -2.52 -10.89 -7.52
CA GLN A 84 -2.33 -10.68 -8.98
C GLN A 84 -1.19 -9.69 -9.31
N THR A 85 -0.15 -9.69 -8.50
CA THR A 85 0.99 -8.78 -8.60
C THR A 85 2.21 -9.58 -9.01
N TYR A 86 2.59 -9.45 -10.29
CA TYR A 86 3.78 -10.11 -10.82
C TYR A 86 4.99 -9.19 -10.71
N ILE A 87 5.97 -9.59 -9.91
CA ILE A 87 7.25 -8.89 -9.77
C ILE A 87 8.35 -9.84 -10.23
N LYS A 88 9.04 -9.46 -11.30
CA LYS A 88 10.12 -10.26 -11.87
C LYS A 88 11.35 -10.29 -10.98
N ASP A 89 11.68 -9.16 -10.35
CA ASP A 89 12.82 -9.04 -9.42
C ASP A 89 12.39 -8.36 -8.12
N ILE A 90 12.16 -9.16 -7.07
CA ILE A 90 11.79 -8.64 -5.75
C ILE A 90 12.89 -7.75 -5.14
N LYS A 91 14.16 -7.94 -5.54
CA LYS A 91 15.27 -7.11 -5.05
C LYS A 91 15.12 -5.67 -5.50
N GLN A 92 14.44 -5.42 -6.63
CA GLN A 92 14.11 -4.07 -7.06
C GLN A 92 13.23 -3.39 -6.01
N LEU A 93 12.17 -4.06 -5.53
CA LEU A 93 11.30 -3.52 -4.49
C LEU A 93 12.04 -3.28 -3.17
N HIS A 94 12.90 -4.21 -2.76
CA HIS A 94 13.70 -4.06 -1.53
C HIS A 94 14.62 -2.84 -1.54
N ARG A 95 15.05 -2.39 -2.72
CA ARG A 95 15.86 -1.18 -2.89
C ARG A 95 15.03 0.11 -2.90
N MET A 96 13.75 0.04 -3.27
CA MET A 96 12.88 1.21 -3.34
C MET A 96 12.58 1.80 -1.97
N ASN A 97 12.37 0.94 -0.96
CA ASN A 97 12.08 1.38 0.40
C ASN A 97 12.56 0.34 1.42
N PRO A 98 13.24 0.73 2.52
CA PRO A 98 13.63 -0.19 3.59
C PRO A 98 12.46 -1.01 4.16
N LEU A 99 11.26 -0.45 4.18
CA LEU A 99 10.03 -1.11 4.63
C LEU A 99 9.66 -2.33 3.77
N PHE A 100 10.14 -2.40 2.53
CA PHE A 100 9.81 -3.47 1.59
C PHE A 100 10.74 -4.67 1.72
N ARG A 101 11.81 -4.59 2.52
CA ARG A 101 12.86 -5.62 2.64
C ARG A 101 12.34 -7.01 3.01
N HIS A 102 11.19 -7.09 3.68
CA HIS A 102 10.56 -8.35 4.10
C HIS A 102 9.45 -8.83 3.16
N MET A 103 9.23 -8.15 2.03
CA MET A 103 8.31 -8.60 0.99
C MET A 103 8.85 -9.81 0.26
N ARG A 104 7.96 -10.73 -0.10
CA ARG A 104 8.24 -11.89 -0.94
C ARG A 104 7.14 -12.07 -1.98
N CYS A 105 7.56 -12.53 -3.15
CA CYS A 105 6.63 -13.01 -4.16
C CYS A 105 6.29 -14.48 -3.89
N LYS A 106 4.99 -14.77 -3.79
CA LYS A 106 4.46 -16.13 -3.74
C LYS A 106 3.72 -16.40 -5.04
N LYS A 107 4.11 -17.47 -5.73
CA LYS A 107 3.37 -18.01 -6.86
C LYS A 107 2.45 -19.11 -6.32
N VAL A 108 1.15 -18.98 -6.55
CA VAL A 108 0.13 -19.92 -6.07
C VAL A 108 -0.63 -20.45 -7.28
N GLU A 109 -0.78 -21.77 -7.34
CA GLU A 109 -1.57 -22.46 -8.37
C GLU A 109 -3.01 -22.62 -7.88
N TRP A 110 -3.98 -22.22 -8.72
CA TRP A 110 -5.40 -22.39 -8.46
C TRP A 110 -6.08 -22.99 -9.70
N SER A 111 -7.29 -23.54 -9.53
CA SER A 111 -8.12 -24.02 -10.65
C SER A 111 -8.46 -22.84 -11.57
N GLY A 112 -7.71 -22.69 -12.66
CA GLY A 112 -7.80 -21.55 -13.58
C GLY A 112 -6.47 -20.88 -13.92
N GLY A 113 -5.37 -21.26 -13.25
CA GLY A 113 -4.02 -20.83 -13.62
C GLY A 113 -3.15 -20.38 -12.44
N TRP A 114 -2.11 -19.61 -12.76
CA TRP A 114 -1.14 -19.11 -11.79
C TRP A 114 -1.51 -17.72 -11.29
N HIS A 115 -1.57 -17.56 -9.97
CA HIS A 115 -1.74 -16.26 -9.31
C HIS A 115 -0.44 -15.85 -8.60
N TYR A 116 -0.04 -14.60 -8.78
CA TYR A 116 1.14 -14.04 -8.13
C TYR A 116 0.73 -13.13 -6.99
N TYR A 117 1.36 -13.29 -5.84
CA TYR A 117 1.11 -12.49 -4.66
C TYR A 117 2.41 -11.84 -4.21
N CYS A 118 2.36 -10.55 -3.85
CA CYS A 118 3.43 -9.90 -3.12
C CYS A 118 2.98 -9.70 -1.67
N VAL A 119 3.59 -10.43 -0.75
CA VAL A 119 3.21 -10.44 0.67
C VAL A 119 4.41 -10.10 1.54
N THR A 120 4.19 -9.42 2.65
CA THR A 120 5.21 -9.33 3.70
C THR A 120 5.22 -10.64 4.48
N THR A 121 6.38 -11.29 4.58
CA THR A 121 6.55 -12.39 5.53
C THR A 121 6.97 -11.79 6.86
N GLU A 122 6.02 -11.62 7.78
CA GLU A 122 6.39 -11.43 9.18
C GLU A 122 7.07 -12.71 9.67
N ASN A 123 8.17 -12.58 10.40
CA ASN A 123 8.61 -13.65 11.29
C ASN A 123 7.48 -13.81 12.32
N ILE A 124 6.69 -14.87 12.16
CA ILE A 124 5.84 -15.42 13.23
C ILE A 124 6.76 -15.93 14.33
#